data_AF-A0A1Q3LAT9-F1
#
_entry.id   AF-A0A1Q3LAT9-F1
#
_cell.length_a   1.000
_cell.length_b   1.000
_cell.length_c   1.000
_cell.angle_alpha   90.00
_cell.angle_beta   90.00
_cell.angle_gamma   90.00
#
_symmetry.space_group_name_H-M   'P 1'
#
loop_
_entity.id
_entity.type
_entity.pdbx_description
1 polymer ?
#
loop_
_entity_poly.entity_id
_entity_poly.type
_entity_poly.pdbx_seq_one_letter_code
_entity_poly.pdbx_strand_id
1 'polypeptide(L)'
;MMSKHAMVLVLAALAATACTTTTPEKPPKPAWTNIYTVPLDAMVSCLSQPAGEGFVVSQTPSLQPGVVTINYVPRSAPQAESRYLVSRVPDGTIQVSWQRLGSVGGLDWLDVQARERANRCGGTA
;
A
#
# COMPACT_ATOMS: atom_id res chain seq x y z
N MET A 1 14.78 -31.51 -59.94
CA MET A 1 13.41 -32.06 -60.09
C MET A 1 12.91 -32.55 -58.73
N MET A 2 11.60 -32.60 -58.57
CA MET A 2 10.82 -32.98 -57.38
C MET A 2 10.65 -31.94 -56.26
N SER A 3 9.61 -31.13 -56.46
CA SER A 3 8.57 -30.80 -55.47
C SER A 3 8.31 -31.96 -54.48
N LYS A 4 8.05 -31.66 -53.20
CA LYS A 4 6.95 -32.24 -52.42
C LYS A 4 6.95 -31.81 -50.93
N HIS A 5 5.78 -31.33 -50.53
CA HIS A 5 5.10 -31.54 -49.24
C HIS A 5 5.26 -30.47 -48.16
N ALA A 6 4.33 -29.51 -48.25
CA ALA A 6 3.78 -28.81 -47.11
C ALA A 6 3.35 -29.80 -46.01
N MET A 7 3.82 -29.57 -44.79
CA MET A 7 3.25 -30.18 -43.59
C MET A 7 3.03 -29.05 -42.59
N VAL A 8 1.83 -28.48 -42.64
CA VAL A 8 1.36 -27.50 -41.66
C VAL A 8 1.12 -28.26 -40.36
N LEU A 9 2.08 -28.17 -39.44
CA LEU A 9 1.92 -28.60 -38.05
C LEU A 9 1.08 -27.55 -37.32
N VAL A 10 -0.24 -27.71 -37.31
CA VAL A 10 -1.12 -26.97 -36.40
C VAL A 10 -0.94 -27.58 -35.00
N LEU A 11 -0.02 -27.02 -34.21
CA LEU A 11 0.01 -27.27 -32.77
C LEU A 11 -1.16 -26.50 -32.13
N ALA A 12 -2.30 -27.15 -31.96
CA ALA A 12 -3.31 -26.71 -31.02
C ALA A 12 -2.84 -27.07 -29.59
N ALA A 13 -1.94 -26.25 -29.04
CA ALA A 13 -1.64 -26.30 -27.62
C ALA A 13 -2.80 -25.62 -26.88
N LEU A 14 -3.59 -26.41 -26.14
CA LEU A 14 -4.64 -25.89 -25.28
C LEU A 14 -4.01 -24.92 -24.28
N ALA A 15 -4.40 -23.65 -24.37
CA ALA A 15 -4.13 -22.68 -23.32
C ALA A 15 -4.88 -23.14 -22.07
N ALA A 16 -4.19 -23.84 -21.18
CA ALA A 16 -4.60 -23.89 -19.80
C ALA A 16 -4.47 -22.45 -19.28
N THR A 17 -5.57 -21.70 -19.34
CA THR A 17 -5.74 -20.54 -18.48
C THR A 17 -5.73 -21.09 -17.06
N ALA A 18 -4.54 -21.14 -16.47
CA ALA A 18 -4.39 -21.26 -15.04
C ALA A 18 -5.00 -19.98 -14.47
N CYS A 19 -6.33 -19.99 -14.29
CA CYS A 19 -7.01 -19.09 -13.39
C CYS A 19 -6.46 -19.45 -12.01
N THR A 20 -5.31 -18.88 -11.66
CA THR A 20 -4.86 -18.79 -10.28
C THR A 20 -6.01 -18.14 -9.55
N THR A 21 -6.75 -18.97 -8.83
CA THR A 21 -7.75 -18.50 -7.88
C THR A 21 -6.94 -17.87 -6.77
N THR A 22 -6.54 -16.62 -6.95
CA THR A 22 -6.00 -15.81 -5.87
C THR A 22 -7.17 -15.64 -4.92
N THR A 23 -7.25 -16.50 -3.92
CA THR A 23 -8.13 -16.27 -2.78
C THR A 23 -7.86 -14.84 -2.33
N PRO A 24 -8.87 -13.95 -2.24
CA PRO A 24 -8.65 -12.59 -1.82
C PRO A 24 -7.99 -12.63 -0.43
N GLU A 25 -6.69 -12.35 -0.38
CA GLU A 25 -5.98 -12.31 0.88
C GLU A 25 -6.65 -11.22 1.72
N LYS A 26 -7.08 -11.59 2.94
CA LYS A 26 -7.73 -10.64 3.84
C LYS A 26 -6.84 -9.41 3.94
N PRO A 27 -7.37 -8.18 3.75
CA PRO A 27 -6.58 -6.97 3.85
C PRO A 27 -5.77 -6.99 5.15
N PRO A 28 -4.45 -6.71 5.11
CA PRO A 28 -3.61 -6.78 6.30
C PRO A 28 -4.20 -5.89 7.39
N LYS A 29 -4.29 -6.41 8.63
CA LYS A 29 -4.82 -5.62 9.74
C LYS A 29 -3.89 -4.44 10.02
N PRO A 30 -4.42 -3.22 10.25
CA PRO A 30 -3.58 -2.13 10.73
C PRO A 30 -2.87 -2.50 12.03
N ALA A 31 -1.60 -2.15 12.13
CA ALA A 31 -0.87 -2.20 13.39
C ALA A 31 -1.50 -1.25 14.41
N TRP A 32 -1.99 -0.11 13.93
CA TRP A 32 -2.74 0.82 14.75
C TRP A 32 -3.68 1.73 13.95
N THR A 33 -4.64 2.34 14.66
CA THR A 33 -5.57 3.37 14.15
C THR A 33 -5.65 4.55 15.14
N ASN A 34 -5.89 5.77 14.66
CA ASN A 34 -6.31 6.94 15.46
C ASN A 34 -7.37 7.76 14.75
N ILE A 35 -8.03 8.60 15.54
CA ILE A 35 -8.84 9.72 15.06
C ILE A 35 -8.10 11.05 15.28
N TYR A 36 -8.16 11.95 14.30
CA TYR A 36 -7.66 13.33 14.41
C TYR A 36 -8.73 14.32 13.92
N THR A 37 -8.61 15.58 14.33
CA THR A 37 -9.59 16.64 14.05
C THR A 37 -9.13 17.63 12.99
N VAL A 38 -7.91 17.49 12.47
CA VAL A 38 -7.40 18.35 11.39
C VAL A 38 -8.10 18.03 10.06
N PRO A 39 -8.13 18.98 9.10
CA PRO A 39 -8.63 18.73 7.76
C PRO A 39 -7.92 17.56 7.05
N LEU A 40 -8.66 16.82 6.21
CA LEU A 40 -8.16 15.66 5.49
C LEU A 40 -6.95 16.00 4.61
N ASP A 41 -7.06 17.08 3.84
CA ASP A 41 -6.01 17.58 2.96
C ASP A 41 -4.76 18.01 3.74
N ALA A 42 -4.93 18.64 4.92
CA ALA A 42 -3.83 19.00 5.80
C ALA A 42 -3.08 17.76 6.31
N MET A 43 -3.81 16.73 6.77
CA MET A 43 -3.19 15.47 7.22
C MET A 43 -2.47 14.76 6.07
N VAL A 44 -3.12 14.61 4.91
CA VAL A 44 -2.53 13.94 3.74
C VAL A 44 -1.28 14.68 3.27
N SER A 45 -1.34 16.01 3.18
CA SER A 45 -0.21 16.85 2.76
C SER A 45 0.98 16.70 3.72
N CYS A 46 0.73 16.73 5.03
CA CYS A 46 1.77 16.56 6.04
C CYS A 46 2.38 15.16 6.02
N LEU A 47 1.56 14.11 5.97
CA LEU A 47 2.04 12.73 5.91
C LEU A 47 2.75 12.38 4.60
N SER A 48 2.53 13.15 3.54
CA SER A 48 3.20 12.95 2.24
C SER A 48 4.56 13.64 2.14
N GLN A 49 4.96 14.42 3.16
CA GLN A 49 6.27 15.04 3.17
C GLN A 49 7.38 13.98 3.18
N PRO A 50 8.52 14.26 2.52
CA PRO A 50 9.67 13.37 2.53
C PRO A 50 10.07 12.94 3.95
N ALA A 51 10.34 11.65 4.13
CA ALA A 51 10.64 11.05 5.43
C ALA A 51 12.14 10.89 5.69
N GLY A 52 12.94 11.86 5.24
CA GLY A 52 14.40 11.75 5.15
C GLY A 52 14.85 10.77 4.06
N GLU A 53 16.17 10.57 3.94
CA GLU A 53 16.78 9.74 2.89
C GLU A 53 16.48 8.24 3.01
N GLY A 54 16.02 7.78 4.19
CA GLY A 54 15.78 6.36 4.47
C GLY A 54 14.56 5.75 3.78
N PHE A 55 13.64 6.58 3.27
CA PHE A 55 12.37 6.13 2.70
C PHE A 55 12.06 6.78 1.37
N VAL A 56 11.25 6.09 0.58
CA VAL A 56 10.49 6.67 -0.52
C VAL A 56 9.05 6.82 -0.05
N VAL A 57 8.52 8.04 -0.15
CA VAL A 57 7.13 8.36 0.21
C VAL A 57 6.36 8.60 -1.08
N SER A 58 5.22 7.94 -1.25
CA SER A 58 4.37 8.12 -2.43
C SER A 58 2.90 8.00 -2.06
N GLN A 59 2.05 8.77 -2.75
CA GLN A 59 0.60 8.59 -2.66
C GLN A 59 0.18 7.59 -3.73
N THR A 60 -0.69 6.65 -3.36
CA THR A 60 -1.34 5.76 -4.32
C THR A 60 -2.85 5.82 -4.15
N PRO A 61 -3.62 5.67 -5.24
CA PRO A 61 -5.06 5.50 -5.16
C PRO A 61 -5.37 4.27 -4.31
N SER A 62 -6.18 4.42 -3.27
CA SER A 62 -6.72 3.26 -2.55
C SER A 62 -7.78 2.57 -3.39
N LEU A 63 -7.86 1.24 -3.28
CA LEU A 63 -8.98 0.47 -3.82
C LEU A 63 -10.29 0.73 -3.04
N GLN A 64 -10.20 1.36 -1.86
CA GLN A 64 -11.34 1.73 -1.03
C GLN A 64 -11.75 3.18 -1.32
N PRO A 65 -13.02 3.42 -1.74
CA PRO A 65 -13.53 4.77 -1.97
C PRO A 65 -13.36 5.67 -0.73
N GLY A 66 -12.90 6.90 -0.94
CA GLY A 66 -12.75 7.89 0.14
C GLY A 66 -11.55 7.65 1.07
N VAL A 67 -10.67 6.70 0.74
CA VAL A 67 -9.41 6.45 1.44
C VAL A 67 -8.24 6.96 0.60
N VAL A 68 -7.37 7.75 1.21
CA VAL A 68 -6.07 8.13 0.65
C VAL A 68 -5.00 7.22 1.22
N THR A 69 -4.20 6.61 0.34
CA THR A 69 -3.08 5.75 0.74
C THR A 69 -1.76 6.50 0.56
N ILE A 70 -0.93 6.49 1.60
CA ILE A 70 0.42 7.08 1.56
C ILE A 70 1.41 5.98 1.92
N ASN A 71 2.15 5.51 0.92
CA ASN A 71 3.13 4.46 1.04
C ASN A 71 4.46 5.01 1.53
N TYR A 72 5.09 4.23 2.40
CA TYR A 72 6.37 4.45 3.02
C TYR A 72 7.21 3.20 2.77
N VAL A 73 8.09 3.27 1.78
CA VAL A 73 8.95 2.16 1.37
C VAL A 73 10.37 2.42 1.87
N PRO A 74 10.90 1.59 2.80
CA PRO A 74 12.29 1.72 3.22
C PRO A 74 13.22 1.45 2.04
N ARG A 75 14.21 2.31 1.80
CA ARG A 75 15.18 2.10 0.70
C ARG A 75 16.05 0.86 0.91
N SER A 76 16.38 0.54 2.16
CA SER A 76 17.18 -0.63 2.53
C SER A 76 16.41 -1.94 2.50
N ALA A 77 15.08 -1.90 2.54
CA ALA A 77 14.21 -3.07 2.56
C ALA A 77 12.88 -2.77 1.85
N PRO A 78 12.87 -2.69 0.51
CA PRO A 78 11.66 -2.36 -0.25
C PRO A 78 10.49 -3.33 -0.05
N GLN A 79 10.79 -4.59 0.30
CA GLN A 79 9.80 -5.61 0.65
C GLN A 79 9.07 -5.37 1.99
N ALA A 80 9.51 -4.38 2.78
CA ALA A 80 8.95 -4.00 4.07
C ALA A 80 8.10 -2.72 3.97
N GLU A 81 7.38 -2.56 2.85
CA GLU A 81 6.51 -1.41 2.63
C GLU A 81 5.53 -1.26 3.80
N SER A 82 5.28 -0.03 4.21
CA SER A 82 4.22 0.28 5.16
C SER A 82 3.43 1.46 4.64
N ARG A 83 2.19 1.64 5.08
CA ARG A 83 1.34 2.70 4.55
C ARG A 83 0.40 3.28 5.58
N TYR A 84 0.14 4.57 5.41
CA TYR A 84 -1.01 5.22 6.02
C TYR A 84 -2.24 5.02 5.14
N LEU A 85 -3.35 4.72 5.79
CA LEU A 85 -4.68 4.81 5.22
C LEU A 85 -5.39 5.97 5.92
N VAL A 86 -5.75 7.00 5.18
CA VAL A 86 -6.39 8.22 5.70
C VAL A 86 -7.79 8.33 5.11
N SER A 87 -8.81 8.41 5.95
CA SER A 87 -10.21 8.49 5.52
C SER A 87 -11.00 9.45 6.40
N ARG A 88 -12.00 10.11 5.82
CA ARG A 88 -12.95 10.92 6.58
C ARG A 88 -13.98 10.01 7.28
N VAL A 89 -14.29 10.32 8.53
CA VAL A 89 -15.34 9.68 9.34
C VAL A 89 -16.63 10.52 9.22
N PRO A 90 -17.83 9.93 9.33
CA PRO A 90 -19.09 10.68 9.17
C PRO A 90 -19.27 11.89 10.11
N ASP A 91 -18.63 11.89 11.26
CA ASP A 91 -18.63 13.01 12.22
C ASP A 91 -17.73 14.19 11.80
N GLY A 92 -17.08 14.09 10.64
CA GLY A 92 -16.19 15.11 10.09
C GLY A 92 -14.73 15.00 10.53
N THR A 93 -14.41 14.10 11.48
CA THR A 93 -13.03 13.79 11.86
C THR A 93 -12.35 12.93 10.79
N ILE A 94 -11.05 12.70 10.96
CA ILE A 94 -10.27 11.83 10.09
C ILE A 94 -9.75 10.62 10.87
N GLN A 95 -9.91 9.45 10.26
CA GLN A 95 -9.28 8.23 10.72
C GLN A 95 -7.97 8.03 9.96
N VAL A 96 -6.89 7.82 10.70
CA VAL A 96 -5.60 7.42 10.14
C VAL A 96 -5.25 6.04 10.68
N SER A 97 -4.94 5.11 9.79
CA SER A 97 -4.49 3.77 10.15
C SER A 97 -3.10 3.51 9.58
N TRP A 98 -2.26 2.81 10.32
CA TRP A 98 -0.94 2.38 9.87
C TRP A 98 -0.94 0.89 9.62
N GLN A 99 -0.53 0.51 8.42
CA GLN A 99 -0.54 -0.87 7.96
C GLN A 99 0.85 -1.27 7.48
N ARG A 100 1.34 -2.39 8.00
CA ARG A 100 2.56 -3.03 7.53
C ARG A 100 2.22 -3.94 6.35
N LEU A 101 2.98 -3.86 5.27
CA LEU A 101 2.91 -4.76 4.13
C LEU A 101 4.20 -5.59 4.11
N GLY A 102 4.04 -6.91 4.19
CA GLY A 102 5.15 -7.84 4.29
C GLY A 102 5.51 -8.24 5.72
N SER A 103 6.27 -9.32 5.83
CA SER A 103 6.63 -9.97 7.09
C SER A 103 8.13 -9.80 7.33
N VAL A 104 8.52 -8.62 7.82
CA VAL A 104 9.89 -8.40 8.30
C VAL A 104 9.82 -8.18 9.81
N GLY A 105 10.46 -9.07 10.56
CA GLY A 105 10.51 -8.98 12.02
C GLY A 105 11.26 -7.74 12.50
N GLY A 106 10.95 -7.26 13.70
CA GLY A 106 11.68 -6.15 14.34
C GLY A 106 11.32 -4.75 13.85
N LEU A 107 10.14 -4.56 13.25
CA LEU A 107 9.68 -3.27 12.74
C LEU A 107 8.82 -2.46 13.72
N ASP A 108 8.77 -2.83 14.99
CA ASP A 108 7.95 -2.11 15.99
C ASP A 108 8.37 -0.65 16.19
N TRP A 109 9.65 -0.35 15.94
CA TRP A 109 10.15 1.03 15.93
C TRP A 109 9.53 1.87 14.80
N LEU A 110 9.18 1.27 13.65
CA LEU A 110 8.50 1.98 12.56
C LEU A 110 7.09 2.40 12.96
N ASP A 111 6.38 1.58 13.72
CA ASP A 111 5.03 1.91 14.17
C ASP A 111 5.03 3.10 15.13
N VAL A 112 6.02 3.18 16.02
CA VAL A 112 6.19 4.31 16.94
C VAL A 112 6.53 5.57 16.16
N GLN A 113 7.52 5.51 15.26
CA GLN A 113 7.88 6.65 14.41
C GLN A 113 6.72 7.11 13.52
N ALA A 114 5.94 6.16 12.99
CA ALA A 114 4.76 6.45 12.21
C ALA A 114 3.68 7.14 13.08
N ARG A 115 3.48 6.65 14.30
CA ARG A 115 2.53 7.24 15.25
C ARG A 115 2.91 8.66 15.62
N GLU A 116 4.18 8.90 15.97
CA GLU A 116 4.69 10.23 16.33
C GLU A 116 4.50 11.23 15.18
N ARG A 117 4.77 10.79 13.95
CA ARG A 117 4.54 11.61 12.75
C ARG A 117 3.06 11.94 12.57
N ALA A 118 2.19 10.95 12.69
CA ALA A 118 0.74 11.17 12.59
C ALA A 118 0.23 12.11 13.69
N ASN A 119 0.74 11.99 14.92
CA ASN A 119 0.40 12.90 16.02
C ASN A 119 0.83 14.33 15.72
N ARG A 120 2.04 14.52 15.18
CA ARG A 120 2.57 15.83 14.76
C ARG A 120 1.73 16.45 13.65
N CYS A 121 1.39 15.67 12.62
CA CYS A 121 0.51 16.12 11.55
C CYS A 121 -0.92 16.39 12.02
N GLY A 122 -1.38 15.67 13.05
CA GLY A 122 -2.69 15.84 13.67
C GLY A 122 -2.75 16.96 14.71
N GLY A 123 -1.64 17.66 15.01
CA GLY A 123 -1.61 18.73 16.02
C GLY A 123 -1.79 18.23 17.46
N THR A 124 -1.38 16.99 17.74
CA THR A 124 -1.55 16.31 19.04
C THR A 124 -0.23 15.93 19.71
N ALA A 125 0.89 16.35 19.12
CA ALA A 125 2.25 16.12 19.62
C ALA A 125 2.75 17.31 20.44
#